data_AF-A0A2V6ATA1-F1
#
_entry.id   AF-A0A2V6ATA1-F1
#
_cell.length_a   1.000
_cell.length_b   1.000
_cell.length_c   1.000
_cell.angle_alpha   90.00
_cell.angle_beta   90.00
_cell.angle_gamma   90.00
#
_symmetry.space_group_name_H-M   'P 1'
#
loop_
_entity.id
_entity.type
_entity.pdbx_description
1 polymer ?
#
loop_
_entity_poly.entity_id
_entity_poly.type
_entity_poly.pdbx_seq_one_letter_code
_entity_poly.pdbx_strand_id
1 'polypeptide(L)'
;MFLHPAQSNAGWEDTGLRRSAAAIPGVEVRSDVDGVEARRFGAETSGHTLLFDRDGRLLFSGGITEFRGHAGDNTGERAIESLVNGQAPARTATSVFGCALANRSQKEDRALCQK
;
A
#
# COMPACT_ATOMS: atom_id res chain seq x y z
N MET A 1 -2.74 -3.79 -5.74
CA MET A 1 -4.21 -3.63 -5.71
C MET A 1 -4.56 -2.16 -5.90
N PHE A 2 -5.75 -1.86 -6.42
CA PHE A 2 -6.27 -0.50 -6.58
C PHE A 2 -7.63 -0.40 -5.89
N LEU A 3 -7.83 0.63 -5.06
CA LEU A 3 -9.10 0.87 -4.38
C LEU A 3 -10.21 1.12 -5.42
N HIS A 4 -11.33 0.44 -5.25
CA HIS A 4 -12.51 0.59 -6.11
C HIS A 4 -13.77 0.80 -5.24
N PRO A 5 -14.31 2.01 -5.12
CA PRO A 5 -15.60 2.21 -4.46
C PRO A 5 -16.71 1.43 -5.19
N ALA A 6 -17.56 0.69 -4.49
CA ALA A 6 -18.58 -0.15 -5.14
C ALA A 6 -19.54 0.68 -6.04
N GLN A 7 -19.81 1.92 -5.67
CA GLN A 7 -20.65 2.85 -6.42
C GLN A 7 -19.81 3.78 -7.32
N SER A 8 -19.06 3.18 -8.25
CA SER A 8 -18.26 3.93 -9.23
C SER A 8 -18.87 3.89 -10.62
N ASN A 9 -18.56 4.90 -11.44
CA ASN A 9 -19.01 4.96 -12.83
C ASN A 9 -18.24 3.98 -13.73
N ALA A 10 -18.80 3.72 -14.91
CA ALA A 10 -18.08 3.05 -15.98
C ALA A 10 -16.82 3.86 -16.33
N GLY A 11 -15.65 3.23 -16.25
CA GLY A 11 -14.35 3.87 -16.52
C GLY A 11 -13.55 4.27 -15.28
N TRP A 12 -14.06 4.08 -14.06
CA TRP A 12 -13.32 4.36 -12.81
C TRP A 12 -11.91 3.77 -12.78
N GLU A 13 -11.77 2.55 -13.28
CA GLU A 13 -10.50 1.82 -13.26
C GLU A 13 -9.58 2.15 -14.43
N ASP A 14 -10.07 2.86 -15.45
CA ASP A 14 -9.33 3.11 -16.69
C ASP A 14 -8.31 4.26 -16.53
N THR A 15 -7.37 4.05 -15.61
CA THR A 15 -6.33 5.02 -15.26
C THR A 15 -4.99 4.63 -15.85
N GLY A 16 -4.16 5.64 -16.14
CA GLY A 16 -2.79 5.42 -16.60
C GLY A 16 -1.97 4.57 -15.63
N LEU A 17 -2.10 4.81 -14.31
CA LEU A 17 -1.40 4.04 -13.28
C LEU A 17 -1.74 2.55 -13.32
N ARG A 18 -3.02 2.22 -13.50
CA ARG A 18 -3.47 0.82 -13.56
C ARG A 18 -2.96 0.12 -14.82
N ARG A 19 -2.98 0.81 -15.97
CA ARG A 19 -2.40 0.30 -17.23
C ARG A 19 -0.89 0.09 -17.12
N SER A 20 -0.16 1.04 -16.53
CA SER A 20 1.29 0.91 -16.32
C SER A 20 1.63 -0.26 -15.39
N ALA A 21 0.89 -0.45 -14.30
CA ALA A 21 1.09 -1.58 -13.40
C ALA A 21 0.81 -2.93 -14.10
N ALA A 22 -0.24 -3.00 -14.91
CA ALA A 22 -0.60 -4.21 -15.66
C ALA A 22 0.40 -4.57 -16.76
N ALA A 23 1.25 -3.63 -17.20
CA ALA A 23 2.28 -3.87 -18.19
C ALA A 23 3.54 -4.53 -17.61
N ILE A 24 3.67 -4.65 -16.28
CA ILE A 24 4.84 -5.24 -15.63
C ILE A 24 4.73 -6.78 -15.69
N PRO A 25 5.72 -7.50 -16.25
CA PRO A 25 5.69 -8.95 -16.30
C PRO A 25 5.55 -9.59 -14.91
N GLY A 26 4.63 -10.54 -14.77
CA GLY A 26 4.39 -11.25 -13.51
C GLY A 26 3.58 -10.47 -12.47
N VAL A 27 3.14 -9.23 -12.77
CA VAL A 27 2.27 -8.46 -11.87
C VAL A 27 0.80 -8.74 -12.16
N GLU A 28 0.06 -9.00 -11.09
CA GLU A 28 -1.39 -9.13 -11.12
C GLU A 28 -2.05 -7.88 -10.54
N VAL A 29 -2.85 -7.20 -11.36
CA VAL A 29 -3.59 -6.01 -10.94
C VAL A 29 -5.00 -6.39 -10.51
N ARG A 30 -5.27 -6.23 -9.21
CA ARG A 30 -6.59 -6.49 -8.61
C ARG A 30 -7.26 -5.22 -8.12
N SER A 31 -8.58 -5.22 -8.17
CA SER A 31 -9.43 -4.17 -7.61
C SER A 31 -9.86 -4.56 -6.21
N ASP A 32 -9.63 -3.65 -5.28
CA ASP A 32 -10.03 -3.80 -3.89
C ASP A 32 -11.35 -3.05 -3.68
N VAL A 33 -12.45 -3.78 -3.91
CA VAL A 33 -13.80 -3.22 -3.82
C VAL A 33 -14.07 -2.80 -2.38
N ASP A 34 -14.36 -1.51 -2.17
CA ASP A 34 -14.56 -0.86 -0.87
C ASP A 34 -13.43 -1.10 0.16
N GLY A 35 -12.21 -1.38 -0.30
CA GLY A 35 -11.04 -1.47 0.58
C GLY A 35 -11.03 -2.70 1.51
N VAL A 36 -11.69 -3.80 1.12
CA VAL A 36 -11.77 -5.03 1.91
C VAL A 36 -10.38 -5.62 2.18
N GLU A 37 -9.56 -5.73 1.14
CA GLU A 37 -8.22 -6.29 1.28
C GLU A 37 -7.28 -5.30 1.97
N ALA A 38 -7.36 -3.99 1.67
CA ALA A 38 -6.62 -2.97 2.40
C ALA A 38 -6.86 -3.07 3.92
N ARG A 39 -8.10 -3.25 4.36
CA ARG A 39 -8.41 -3.48 5.78
C ARG A 39 -7.85 -4.82 6.29
N ARG A 40 -7.99 -5.91 5.53
CA ARG A 40 -7.47 -7.23 5.92
C ARG A 40 -5.96 -7.20 6.13
N PHE A 41 -5.23 -6.48 5.29
CA PHE A 41 -3.78 -6.35 5.35
C PHE A 41 -3.29 -5.17 6.22
N GLY A 42 -4.20 -4.39 6.82
CA GLY A 42 -3.85 -3.24 7.65
C GLY A 42 -3.23 -2.07 6.88
N ALA A 43 -3.48 -1.95 5.59
CA ALA A 43 -3.01 -0.85 4.75
C ALA A 43 -3.95 0.36 4.89
N GLU A 44 -3.46 1.44 5.50
CA GLU A 44 -4.24 2.67 5.72
C GLU A 44 -3.94 3.77 4.68
N THR A 45 -2.79 3.72 4.01
CA THR A 45 -2.27 4.79 3.17
C THR A 45 -1.94 4.28 1.76
N SER A 46 -2.27 5.04 0.73
CA SER A 46 -1.93 4.71 -0.65
C SER A 46 -0.41 4.60 -0.82
N GLY A 47 0.07 3.55 -1.50
CA GLY A 47 1.51 3.29 -1.66
C GLY A 47 2.10 2.38 -0.57
N HIS A 48 1.25 1.78 0.28
CA HIS A 48 1.67 0.74 1.21
C HIS A 48 2.08 -0.53 0.48
N THR A 49 3.27 -1.05 0.78
CA THR A 49 3.81 -2.29 0.24
C THR A 49 3.96 -3.31 1.37
N LEU A 50 3.51 -4.54 1.10
CA LEU A 50 3.68 -5.68 2.00
C LEU A 50 4.42 -6.79 1.25
N LEU A 51 5.42 -7.41 1.89
CA LEU A 51 6.13 -8.58 1.38
C LEU A 51 5.88 -9.76 2.30
N PHE A 52 5.52 -10.90 1.73
CA PHE A 52 5.31 -12.14 2.46
C PHE A 52 6.28 -13.23 1.97
N ASP A 53 6.67 -14.14 2.86
CA ASP A 53 7.36 -15.36 2.46
C ASP A 53 6.40 -16.41 1.89
N ARG A 54 6.97 -17.54 1.45
CA ARG A 54 6.23 -18.69 0.90
C ARG A 54 5.24 -19.33 1.88
N ASP A 55 5.46 -19.16 3.18
CA ASP A 55 4.65 -19.71 4.26
C ASP A 55 3.59 -18.68 4.73
N GLY A 56 3.51 -17.53 4.06
CA GLY A 56 2.57 -16.44 4.35
C GLY A 56 2.98 -15.55 5.51
N ARG A 57 4.23 -15.60 5.98
CA ARG A 57 4.73 -14.73 7.05
C ARG A 57 5.08 -13.36 6.49
N LEU A 58 4.64 -12.31 7.16
CA LEU A 58 4.96 -10.93 6.79
C LEU A 58 6.46 -10.66 7.02
N LEU A 59 7.17 -10.30 5.97
CA LEU A 59 8.60 -9.95 5.98
C LEU A 59 8.84 -8.44 5.98
N PHE A 60 7.98 -7.67 5.32
CA PHE A 60 8.09 -6.21 5.24
C PHE A 60 6.71 -5.55 5.17
N SER A 61 6.57 -4.38 5.82
CA SER A 61 5.38 -3.53 5.75
C SER A 61 5.76 -2.05 5.79
N GLY A 62 5.56 -1.34 4.69
CA GLY A 62 5.94 0.08 4.62
C GLY A 62 5.88 0.67 3.22
N GLY A 63 6.37 1.91 3.09
CA GLY A 63 6.47 2.61 1.82
C GLY A 63 7.79 2.30 1.12
N ILE A 64 7.74 2.15 -0.19
CA ILE A 64 8.93 2.00 -1.07
C ILE A 64 9.21 3.27 -1.86
N THR A 65 8.70 4.42 -1.41
CA THR A 65 8.93 5.72 -2.03
C THR A 65 9.08 6.76 -0.91
N GLU A 66 10.31 7.17 -0.63
CA GLU A 66 10.58 8.10 0.49
C GLU A 66 10.00 9.51 0.27
N PHE A 67 10.09 10.07 -0.95
CA PHE A 67 9.51 11.37 -1.29
C PHE A 67 9.17 11.46 -2.79
N ARG A 68 8.12 12.21 -3.14
CA ARG A 68 7.76 12.45 -4.55
C ARG A 68 8.80 13.36 -5.22
N GLY A 69 9.41 12.90 -6.32
CA GLY A 69 10.37 13.69 -7.08
C GLY A 69 11.81 13.69 -6.55
N HIS A 70 12.13 12.80 -5.60
CA HIS A 70 13.50 12.51 -5.20
C HIS A 70 13.92 11.15 -5.76
N ALA A 71 14.93 11.14 -6.62
CA ALA A 71 15.65 9.92 -6.99
C ALA A 71 16.80 9.74 -6.01
N GLY A 72 16.93 8.57 -5.39
CA GLY A 72 17.96 8.34 -4.39
C GLY A 72 17.63 7.19 -3.45
N ASP A 73 18.43 7.09 -2.40
CA ASP A 73 18.42 6.00 -1.42
C ASP A 73 17.03 5.81 -0.82
N ASN A 74 16.48 4.60 -0.92
CA ASN A 74 15.14 4.29 -0.43
C ASN A 74 15.22 3.11 0.53
N THR A 75 14.97 3.40 1.79
CA THR A 75 15.11 2.41 2.87
C THR A 75 14.13 1.25 2.71
N GLY A 76 12.92 1.51 2.19
CA GLY A 76 11.92 0.47 1.93
C GLY A 76 12.30 -0.43 0.76
N GLU A 77 12.76 0.17 -0.33
CA GLU A 77 13.27 -0.56 -1.51
C GLU A 77 14.44 -1.46 -1.13
N ARG A 78 15.48 -0.92 -0.47
CA ARG A 78 16.65 -1.70 -0.02
C ARG A 78 16.27 -2.83 0.93
N ALA A 79 15.26 -2.62 1.79
CA ALA A 79 14.77 -3.67 2.66
C ALA A 79 14.17 -4.82 1.86
N ILE A 80 13.34 -4.53 0.85
CA ILE A 80 12.77 -5.54 -0.04
C ILE A 80 13.88 -6.24 -0.84
N GLU A 81 14.82 -5.50 -1.42
CA GLU A 81 15.96 -6.07 -2.15
C GLU A 81 16.78 -7.03 -1.27
N SER A 82 17.05 -6.65 -0.02
CA SER A 82 17.75 -7.51 0.93
C SER A 82 16.96 -8.80 1.18
N LEU A 83 15.66 -8.68 1.45
CA LEU A 83 14.78 -9.82 1.75
C LEU A 83 14.67 -10.79 0.56
N VAL A 84 14.49 -10.30 -0.67
CA VAL A 84 14.39 -11.18 -1.86
C VAL A 84 15.72 -11.86 -2.20
N ASN A 85 16.84 -11.27 -1.82
CA ASN A 85 18.17 -11.86 -1.95
C ASN A 85 18.58 -12.73 -0.74
N GLY A 86 17.65 -13.02 0.18
CA GLY A 86 17.91 -13.84 1.36
C GLY A 86 18.86 -13.19 2.38
N GLN A 87 19.03 -11.87 2.33
CA GLN A 87 19.87 -11.10 3.23
C GLN A 87 19.04 -10.47 4.36
N ALA A 88 19.70 -10.18 5.48
CA ALA A 88 19.06 -9.46 6.58
C ALA A 88 18.83 -7.98 6.20
N PRO A 89 17.58 -7.47 6.21
CA PRO A 89 17.33 -6.06 5.91
C PRO A 89 17.69 -5.17 7.11
N ALA A 90 18.05 -3.91 6.84
CA ALA A 90 18.28 -2.93 7.91
C ALA A 90 16.99 -2.52 8.65
N ARG A 91 15.83 -2.65 7.98
CA ARG A 91 14.49 -2.34 8.50
C ARG A 91 13.49 -3.31 7.87
N THR A 92 12.47 -3.70 8.63
CA THR A 92 11.32 -4.47 8.11
C THR A 92 10.06 -3.60 8.01
N ALA A 93 10.15 -2.33 8.39
CA ALA A 93 9.07 -1.35 8.26
C ALA A 93 9.61 0.05 7.98
N THR A 94 8.84 0.80 7.19
CA THR A 94 9.12 2.20 6.83
C THR A 94 7.82 3.01 6.80
N SER A 95 7.94 4.33 6.90
CA SER A 95 6.80 5.23 6.74
C SER A 95 6.19 5.11 5.34
N VAL A 96 4.87 5.28 5.26
CA VAL A 96 4.12 5.31 4.00
C VAL A 96 3.60 6.73 3.79
N PHE A 97 3.87 7.30 2.62
CA PHE A 97 3.40 8.64 2.26
C PHE A 97 2.40 8.57 1.12
N GLY A 98 1.19 9.07 1.37
CA GLY A 98 0.12 9.00 0.39
C GLY A 98 -1.22 9.51 0.95
N CYS A 99 -2.27 9.31 0.17
CA CYS A 99 -3.64 9.61 0.60
C CYS A 99 -4.17 8.48 1.48
N ALA A 100 -5.07 8.80 2.40
CA ALA A 100 -5.77 7.79 3.18
C ALA A 100 -6.62 6.88 2.26
N LEU A 101 -6.61 5.57 2.51
CA LEU A 101 -7.41 4.58 1.78
C LEU A 101 -8.85 4.46 2.32
N ALA A 102 -9.07 4.92 3.55
CA ALA A 102 -10.39 5.02 4.16
C ALA A 102 -10.61 6.43 4.70
N ASN A 103 -11.80 6.98 4.50
CA ASN A 103 -12.24 8.15 5.23
C ASN A 103 -12.45 7.76 6.70
N ARG A 104 -11.72 8.40 7.62
CA ARG A 104 -11.94 8.25 9.07
C ARG A 104 -13.31 8.79 9.56
N SER A 105 -14.18 9.29 8.67
CA SER A 105 -15.37 10.06 9.05
C SER A 105 -16.63 9.26 9.38
N GLN A 106 -16.57 7.95 9.65
CA GLN A 106 -17.73 7.20 10.16
C GLN A 106 -17.39 6.22 11.29
N LYS A 107 -16.54 6.66 12.24
CA LYS A 107 -16.55 6.14 13.60
C LYS A 107 -15.87 7.14 14.53
N GLU A 108 -16.66 8.08 15.02
CA GLU A 108 -16.41 8.72 16.32
C GLU A 108 -17.76 9.28 16.82
N ASP A 109 -18.51 8.39 17.44
CA ASP A 109 -19.43 8.76 18.51
C ASP A 109 -18.63 9.57 19.55
N ARG A 110 -18.90 10.88 19.56
CA ARG A 110 -18.86 11.79 20.70
C ARG A 110 -18.15 11.26 21.96
N ALA A 111 -16.84 11.48 22.03
CA ALA A 111 -16.14 11.70 23.29
C ALA A 111 -15.26 12.93 23.13
N LEU A 112 -15.89 14.11 23.24
CA LEU A 112 -15.19 15.37 23.44
C LEU A 112 -14.33 15.24 24.70
N CYS A 113 -13.02 15.39 24.52
CA CYS A 113 -12.08 15.71 25.58
C CYS A 113 -12.52 17.07 26.18
N GLN A 114 -13.22 17.02 27.31
CA GLN A 114 -13.51 18.20 28.12
C GLN A 114 -12.23 18.53 28.89
N LYS A 115 -11.72 19.75 28.70
CA LYS A 115 -10.71 20.37 29.54
C LYS A 115 -11.30 20.79 30.87
#